data_AF-A0A1V2QEB6-F1
#
_entry.id   AF-A0A1V2QEB6-F1
#
_cell.length_a   1.000
_cell.length_b   1.000
_cell.length_c   1.000
_cell.angle_alpha   90.00
_cell.angle_beta   90.00
_cell.angle_gamma   90.00
#
_symmetry.space_group_name_H-M   'P 1'
#
loop_
_entity.id
_entity.type
_entity.pdbx_description
1 polymer ?
#
loop_
_entity_poly.entity_id
_entity_poly.type
_entity_poly.pdbx_seq_one_letter_code
_entity_poly.pdbx_strand_id
1 'polypeptide(L)'
;MIDAYAKTYLHDDLRWIREAILSKLDGLAEYDIRRPLTSTGTNLLGLIKHLSTSEARYFGEVFDRPFPEPLPRWDDAAARGADMWATEHETRAEIVDRYRRVWDHADATINALAIDAPGHVPWWPRPDVKLFNVLVHMLTETSRHAGHADILREQIDGTVGVDGTGTGRQEKDAAFWENRRAKVERAARAAGAARPETV
;
A
#
# COMPACT_ATOMS: atom_id res chain seq x y z
N MET A 1 0.09 -17.88 -24.43
CA MET A 1 1.35 -17.11 -24.46
C MET A 1 1.60 -16.56 -23.06
N ILE A 2 2.87 -16.36 -22.68
CA ILE A 2 3.23 -15.90 -21.33
C ILE A 2 2.62 -14.53 -21.00
N ASP A 3 2.40 -13.66 -21.99
CA ASP A 3 1.88 -12.31 -21.81
C ASP A 3 0.50 -12.26 -21.14
N ALA A 4 -0.46 -13.06 -21.63
CA ALA A 4 -1.79 -13.12 -21.06
C ALA A 4 -1.77 -13.69 -19.64
N TYR A 5 -0.96 -14.74 -19.42
CA TYR A 5 -0.77 -15.33 -18.10
C TYR A 5 -0.17 -14.31 -17.11
N ALA A 6 0.92 -13.63 -17.50
CA ALA A 6 1.59 -12.64 -16.66
C ALA A 6 0.67 -11.46 -16.32
N LYS A 7 -0.11 -10.98 -17.30
CA LYS A 7 -1.09 -9.91 -17.09
C LYS A 7 -2.15 -10.32 -16.07
N THR A 8 -2.77 -11.49 -16.27
CA THR A 8 -3.79 -12.01 -15.34
C THR A 8 -3.21 -12.21 -13.94
N TYR A 9 -2.03 -12.83 -13.84
CA TYR A 9 -1.38 -13.09 -12.55
C TYR A 9 -1.10 -11.79 -11.77
N LEU A 10 -0.47 -10.79 -12.42
CA LEU A 10 -0.18 -9.50 -11.77
C LEU A 10 -1.45 -8.73 -11.40
N HIS A 11 -2.49 -8.82 -12.24
CA HIS A 11 -3.77 -8.16 -11.98
C HIS A 11 -4.50 -8.80 -10.79
N ASP A 12 -4.52 -10.13 -10.72
CA ASP A 12 -5.15 -10.86 -9.61
C ASP A 12 -4.42 -10.62 -8.29
N ASP A 13 -3.08 -10.62 -8.29
CA ASP A 13 -2.28 -10.24 -7.12
C ASP A 13 -2.57 -8.79 -6.68
N LEU A 14 -2.71 -7.86 -7.64
CA LEU A 14 -3.06 -6.47 -7.35
C LEU A 14 -4.46 -6.36 -6.71
N ARG A 15 -5.46 -7.10 -7.22
CA ARG A 15 -6.80 -7.15 -6.60
C ARG A 15 -6.74 -7.69 -5.18
N TRP A 16 -6.00 -8.76 -4.96
CA TRP A 16 -5.86 -9.36 -3.64
C TRP A 16 -5.21 -8.39 -2.64
N ILE A 17 -4.15 -7.68 -3.02
CA ILE A 17 -3.47 -6.75 -2.11
C ILE A 17 -4.28 -5.48 -1.83
N ARG A 18 -5.11 -5.02 -2.79
CA ARG A 18 -6.08 -3.92 -2.57
C ARG A 18 -7.10 -4.27 -1.47
N GLU A 19 -7.62 -5.49 -1.50
CA GLU A 19 -8.51 -5.99 -0.44
C GLU A 19 -7.76 -6.12 0.89
N ALA A 20 -6.53 -6.64 0.86
CA ALA A 20 -5.71 -6.79 2.05
C ALA A 20 -5.45 -5.44 2.74
N ILE A 21 -5.23 -4.34 2.00
CA ILE A 21 -5.01 -3.03 2.61
C ILE A 21 -6.30 -2.40 3.15
N LEU A 22 -7.43 -2.58 2.47
CA LEU A 22 -8.72 -2.08 2.97
C LEU A 22 -9.13 -2.78 4.27
N SER A 23 -8.92 -4.11 4.36
CA SER A 23 -9.25 -4.87 5.58
C SER A 23 -8.49 -4.39 6.82
N LYS A 24 -7.37 -3.65 6.66
CA LYS A 24 -6.65 -3.05 7.79
C LYS A 24 -7.45 -2.00 8.55
N LEU A 25 -8.52 -1.47 7.98
CA LEU A 25 -9.43 -0.56 8.68
C LEU A 25 -10.51 -1.27 9.50
N ASP A 26 -10.71 -2.57 9.30
CA ASP A 26 -11.86 -3.28 9.84
C ASP A 26 -11.84 -3.32 11.37
N GLY A 27 -12.96 -2.93 11.98
CA GLY A 27 -13.14 -2.90 13.43
C GLY A 27 -12.42 -1.76 14.16
N LEU A 28 -11.68 -0.90 13.47
CA LEU A 28 -10.94 0.20 14.10
C LEU A 28 -11.77 1.49 14.22
N ALA A 29 -11.59 2.19 15.34
CA ALA A 29 -12.18 3.50 15.58
C ALA A 29 -11.58 4.59 14.67
N GLU A 30 -12.30 5.69 14.48
CA GLU A 30 -11.89 6.79 13.58
C GLU A 30 -10.56 7.43 13.97
N TYR A 31 -10.33 7.58 15.27
CA TYR A 31 -9.08 8.09 15.80
C TYR A 31 -7.89 7.19 15.44
N ASP A 32 -8.02 5.87 15.59
CA ASP A 32 -6.89 4.93 15.42
C ASP A 32 -6.42 4.81 13.97
N ILE A 33 -7.33 4.94 13.00
CA ILE A 33 -6.94 4.88 11.59
C ILE A 33 -6.29 6.17 11.09
N ARG A 34 -6.43 7.29 11.81
CA ARG A 34 -5.91 8.62 11.43
C ARG A 34 -4.70 9.07 12.23
N ARG A 35 -4.55 8.59 13.47
CA ARG A 35 -3.48 9.06 14.36
C ARG A 35 -2.12 8.68 13.80
N PRO A 36 -1.11 9.55 13.96
CA PRO A 36 0.26 9.23 13.56
C PRO A 36 0.80 8.05 14.39
N LEU A 37 1.37 7.05 13.71
CA LEU A 37 1.99 5.88 14.33
C LEU A 37 3.50 5.82 14.11
N THR A 38 4.02 6.73 13.29
CA THR A 38 5.46 6.91 13.04
C THR A 38 5.85 8.37 13.22
N SER A 39 7.14 8.65 13.33
CA SER A 39 7.67 10.02 13.38
C SER A 39 7.38 10.85 12.12
N THR A 40 7.09 10.19 11.00
CA THR A 40 6.70 10.83 9.73
C THR A 40 5.20 11.07 9.61
N GLY A 41 4.41 10.70 10.63
CA GLY A 41 2.96 10.87 10.62
C GLY A 41 2.18 9.79 9.86
N THR A 42 2.83 8.69 9.45
CA THR A 42 2.18 7.61 8.72
C THR A 42 1.05 7.00 9.55
N ASN A 43 -0.11 6.82 8.93
CA ASN A 43 -1.33 6.28 9.52
C ASN A 43 -2.09 5.45 8.48
N LEU A 44 -3.03 4.61 8.91
CA LEU A 44 -3.72 3.66 8.02
C LEU A 44 -4.57 4.33 6.94
N LEU A 45 -5.33 5.36 7.29
CA LEU A 45 -6.22 6.03 6.33
C LEU A 45 -5.43 6.85 5.28
N GLY A 46 -4.31 7.44 5.70
CA GLY A 46 -3.35 8.11 4.83
C GLY A 46 -2.74 7.16 3.79
N LEU A 47 -2.43 5.91 4.17
CA LEU A 47 -1.94 4.91 3.22
C LEU A 47 -2.96 4.61 2.10
N ILE A 48 -4.24 4.49 2.45
CA ILE A 48 -5.31 4.25 1.46
C ILE A 48 -5.51 5.46 0.55
N LYS A 49 -5.47 6.68 1.10
CA LYS A 49 -5.55 7.92 0.32
C LYS A 49 -4.38 8.05 -0.66
N HIS A 50 -3.17 7.71 -0.21
CA HIS A 50 -1.97 7.71 -1.05
C HIS A 50 -2.11 6.72 -2.21
N LEU A 51 -2.48 5.47 -1.92
CA LEU A 51 -2.66 4.45 -2.95
C LEU A 51 -3.76 4.82 -3.95
N SER A 52 -4.83 5.46 -3.50
CA SER A 52 -5.87 6.01 -4.39
C SER A 52 -5.31 7.04 -5.37
N THR A 53 -4.41 7.90 -4.91
CA THR A 53 -3.80 8.94 -5.75
C THR A 53 -2.80 8.34 -6.73
N SER A 54 -1.93 7.45 -6.24
CA SER A 54 -0.92 6.75 -7.06
C SER A 54 -1.60 5.93 -8.15
N GLU A 55 -2.59 5.11 -7.81
CA GLU A 55 -3.22 4.20 -8.74
C GLU A 55 -4.04 4.92 -9.84
N ALA A 56 -4.77 5.98 -9.46
CA ALA A 56 -5.50 6.82 -10.41
C ALA A 56 -4.58 7.48 -11.44
N ARG A 57 -3.38 7.88 -11.01
CA ARG A 57 -2.36 8.46 -11.88
C ARG A 57 -1.74 7.41 -12.80
N TYR A 58 -1.28 6.30 -12.23
CA TYR A 58 -0.51 5.29 -12.97
C TYR A 58 -1.35 4.47 -13.96
N PHE A 59 -2.60 4.14 -13.66
CA PHE A 59 -3.49 3.49 -14.63
C PHE A 59 -4.39 4.48 -15.39
N GLY A 60 -4.26 5.77 -15.11
CA GLY A 60 -4.99 6.82 -15.79
C GLY A 60 -4.12 7.67 -16.69
N GLU A 61 -3.53 8.73 -16.13
CA GLU A 61 -2.72 9.73 -16.84
C GLU A 61 -1.62 9.10 -17.71
N VAL A 62 -0.94 8.05 -17.23
CA VAL A 62 0.18 7.39 -17.93
C VAL A 62 -0.25 6.70 -19.24
N PHE A 63 -1.54 6.36 -19.38
CA PHE A 63 -2.10 5.67 -20.55
C PHE A 63 -3.15 6.51 -21.29
N ASP A 64 -3.16 7.84 -21.09
CA ASP A 64 -4.15 8.77 -21.67
C ASP A 64 -5.61 8.41 -21.33
N ARG A 65 -5.83 7.88 -20.12
CA ARG A 65 -7.14 7.47 -19.60
C ARG A 65 -7.40 8.12 -18.25
N PRO A 66 -7.43 9.46 -18.14
CA PRO A 66 -7.45 10.13 -16.84
C PRO A 66 -8.65 9.69 -15.97
N PHE A 67 -8.40 9.50 -14.67
CA PHE A 67 -9.46 9.29 -13.70
C PHE A 67 -10.34 10.57 -13.63
N PRO A 68 -11.68 10.47 -13.59
CA PRO A 68 -12.56 11.63 -13.69
C PRO A 68 -12.51 12.60 -12.51
N GLU A 69 -12.04 12.16 -11.34
CA GLU A 69 -11.93 13.05 -10.17
C GLU A 69 -10.56 13.75 -10.14
N PRO A 70 -10.47 14.97 -9.57
CA PRO A 70 -9.23 15.72 -9.51
C PRO A 70 -8.09 14.96 -8.82
N LEU A 71 -6.88 15.13 -9.35
CA LEU A 71 -5.63 14.68 -8.75
C LEU A 71 -4.72 15.90 -8.54
N PRO A 72 -3.97 15.98 -7.43
CA PRO A 72 -2.89 16.94 -7.30
C PRO A 72 -1.90 16.78 -8.46
N ARG A 73 -1.24 17.85 -8.88
CA ARG A 73 -0.18 17.73 -9.88
C ARG A 73 1.00 16.95 -9.31
N TRP A 74 1.66 16.14 -10.14
CA TRP A 74 2.82 15.36 -9.72
C TRP A 74 4.05 16.23 -9.43
N ASP A 75 4.14 17.41 -10.06
CA ASP A 75 5.24 18.37 -9.94
C ASP A 75 4.98 19.46 -8.90
N ASP A 76 3.85 19.40 -8.18
CA ASP A 76 3.54 20.36 -7.12
C ASP A 76 4.27 20.00 -5.82
N ALA A 77 5.36 20.73 -5.56
CA ALA A 77 6.14 20.57 -4.33
C ALA A 77 5.34 20.91 -3.06
N ALA A 78 4.35 21.80 -3.14
CA ALA A 78 3.51 22.17 -1.99
C ALA A 78 2.51 21.07 -1.62
N ALA A 79 2.17 20.19 -2.57
CA ALA A 79 1.28 19.05 -2.36
C ALA A 79 1.98 17.79 -1.84
N ARG A 80 3.32 17.80 -1.67
CA ARG A 80 4.07 16.62 -1.22
C ARG A 80 3.59 16.15 0.16
N GLY A 81 3.19 14.87 0.23
CA GLY A 81 2.69 14.24 1.46
C GLY A 81 1.24 14.57 1.79
N ALA A 82 0.55 15.43 1.03
CA ALA A 82 -0.87 15.71 1.22
C ALA A 82 -1.75 14.47 0.95
N ASP A 83 -1.28 13.58 0.09
CA ASP A 83 -1.88 12.29 -0.21
C ASP A 83 -1.70 11.26 0.93
N MET A 84 -0.77 11.49 1.86
CA MET A 84 -0.57 10.70 3.07
C MET A 84 -1.32 11.25 4.29
N TRP A 85 -2.06 12.36 4.13
CA TRP A 85 -2.78 13.03 5.21
C TRP A 85 -4.28 13.05 4.92
N ALA A 86 -5.06 12.29 5.68
CA ALA A 86 -6.52 12.39 5.72
C ALA A 86 -6.94 13.52 6.69
N THR A 87 -7.45 14.61 6.13
CA THR A 87 -7.86 15.80 6.89
C THR A 87 -9.13 15.56 7.70
N GLU A 88 -9.40 16.40 8.69
CA GLU A 88 -10.64 16.38 9.49
C GLU A 88 -11.92 16.61 8.67
N HIS A 89 -11.79 17.14 7.45
CA HIS A 89 -12.89 17.41 6.53
C HIS A 89 -13.17 16.27 5.55
N GLU A 90 -12.24 15.31 5.43
CA GLU A 90 -12.43 14.09 4.65
C GLU A 90 -12.90 12.98 5.57
N THR A 91 -13.97 12.28 5.21
CA THR A 91 -14.48 11.13 5.95
C THR A 91 -13.77 9.85 5.54
N ARG A 92 -13.79 8.83 6.44
CA ARG A 92 -13.34 7.47 6.10
C ARG A 92 -14.05 6.94 4.85
N ALA A 93 -15.36 7.12 4.77
CA ALA A 93 -16.18 6.63 3.67
C ALA A 93 -15.76 7.26 2.33
N GLU A 94 -15.56 8.58 2.28
CA GLU A 94 -15.12 9.25 1.06
C GLU A 94 -13.78 8.73 0.55
N ILE A 95 -12.80 8.53 1.44
CA ILE A 95 -11.47 8.02 1.07
C ILE A 95 -11.56 6.56 0.60
N VAL A 96 -12.28 5.70 1.32
CA VAL A 96 -12.46 4.29 0.95
C VAL A 96 -13.23 4.17 -0.37
N ASP A 97 -14.34 4.89 -0.52
CA ASP A 97 -15.15 4.84 -1.73
C ASP A 97 -14.39 5.43 -2.93
N ARG A 98 -13.56 6.45 -2.72
CA ARG A 98 -12.65 6.93 -3.77
C ARG A 98 -11.65 5.86 -4.16
N TYR A 99 -11.02 5.18 -3.20
CA TYR A 99 -10.10 4.09 -3.51
C TYR A 99 -10.76 3.00 -4.34
N ARG A 100 -12.04 2.70 -4.03
CA ARG A 100 -12.85 1.79 -4.82
C ARG A 100 -13.08 2.31 -6.24
N ARG A 101 -13.56 3.53 -6.43
CA ARG A 101 -13.74 4.07 -7.79
C ARG A 101 -12.43 4.08 -8.60
N VAL A 102 -11.29 4.31 -7.94
CA VAL A 102 -9.96 4.21 -8.55
C VAL A 102 -9.61 2.77 -8.93
N TRP A 103 -9.89 1.77 -8.08
CA TRP A 103 -9.68 0.35 -8.44
C TRP A 103 -10.44 0.00 -9.71
N ASP A 104 -11.65 0.58 -9.91
CA ASP A 104 -12.56 0.18 -10.99
C ASP A 104 -12.06 0.76 -12.31
N HIS A 105 -11.60 2.01 -12.23
CA HIS A 105 -10.92 2.70 -13.31
C HIS A 105 -9.64 1.99 -13.72
N ALA A 106 -8.81 1.60 -12.74
CA ALA A 106 -7.58 0.86 -12.99
C ALA A 106 -7.86 -0.50 -13.65
N ASP A 107 -8.84 -1.24 -13.14
CA ASP A 107 -9.28 -2.52 -13.73
C ASP A 107 -9.77 -2.35 -15.16
N ALA A 108 -10.53 -1.28 -15.45
CA ALA A 108 -10.96 -0.97 -16.81
C ALA A 108 -9.78 -0.69 -17.75
N THR A 109 -8.77 0.06 -17.31
CA THR A 109 -7.54 0.29 -18.09
C THR A 109 -6.77 -1.01 -18.30
N ILE A 110 -6.53 -1.78 -17.24
CA ILE A 110 -5.80 -3.04 -17.32
C ILE A 110 -6.52 -3.99 -18.28
N ASN A 111 -7.83 -4.16 -18.17
CA ASN A 111 -8.60 -5.04 -19.04
C ASN A 111 -8.55 -4.60 -20.53
N ALA A 112 -8.64 -3.30 -20.80
CA ALA A 112 -8.70 -2.76 -22.16
C ALA A 112 -7.38 -2.82 -22.93
N LEU A 113 -6.23 -2.77 -22.24
CA LEU A 113 -4.92 -2.65 -22.87
C LEU A 113 -4.15 -3.97 -22.93
N ALA A 114 -3.34 -4.18 -23.97
CA ALA A 114 -2.37 -5.26 -23.99
C ALA A 114 -1.26 -5.02 -22.94
N ILE A 115 -0.60 -6.07 -22.46
CA ILE A 115 0.43 -5.94 -21.42
C ILE A 115 1.66 -5.13 -21.89
N ASP A 116 1.88 -5.05 -23.20
CA ASP A 116 2.92 -4.29 -23.88
C ASP A 116 2.42 -2.94 -24.45
N ALA A 117 1.19 -2.52 -24.09
CA ALA A 117 0.67 -1.21 -24.45
C ALA A 117 1.60 -0.11 -23.93
N PRO A 118 1.97 0.89 -24.76
CA PRO A 118 2.86 1.97 -24.36
C PRO A 118 2.16 2.90 -23.37
N GLY A 119 2.93 3.45 -22.43
CA GLY A 119 2.56 4.55 -21.56
C GLY A 119 3.76 5.45 -21.30
N HIS A 120 3.54 6.60 -20.66
CA HIS A 120 4.58 7.58 -20.40
C HIS A 120 4.52 8.11 -18.95
N VAL A 121 5.64 7.99 -18.22
CA VAL A 121 5.79 8.41 -16.82
C VAL A 121 6.87 9.50 -16.73
N PRO A 122 6.52 10.80 -16.81
CA PRO A 122 7.50 11.87 -17.00
C PRO A 122 8.45 12.08 -15.81
N TRP A 123 8.12 11.57 -14.62
CA TRP A 123 8.96 11.64 -13.43
C TRP A 123 9.89 10.43 -13.24
N TRP A 124 9.90 9.46 -14.16
CA TRP A 124 10.79 8.30 -14.09
C TRP A 124 12.07 8.49 -14.92
N PRO A 125 13.21 7.88 -14.49
CA PRO A 125 14.44 7.89 -15.29
C PRO A 125 14.30 7.21 -16.65
N ARG A 126 13.39 6.22 -16.75
CA ARG A 126 12.98 5.56 -18.00
C ARG A 126 11.48 5.86 -18.19
N PRO A 127 11.14 6.98 -18.84
CA PRO A 127 9.77 7.48 -18.83
C PRO A 127 8.85 6.72 -19.80
N ASP A 128 9.40 6.16 -20.89
CA ASP A 128 8.64 5.31 -21.79
C ASP A 128 8.51 3.91 -21.20
N VAL A 129 7.28 3.54 -20.87
CA VAL A 129 6.94 2.32 -20.15
C VAL A 129 5.94 1.49 -20.92
N LYS A 130 5.77 0.24 -20.49
CA LYS A 130 4.65 -0.62 -20.88
C LYS A 130 3.69 -0.81 -19.71
N LEU A 131 2.46 -1.23 -20.00
CA LEU A 131 1.51 -1.66 -18.95
C LEU A 131 2.13 -2.67 -17.97
N PHE A 132 2.97 -3.58 -18.46
CA PHE A 132 3.78 -4.47 -17.63
C PHE A 132 4.57 -3.73 -16.55
N ASN A 133 5.31 -2.67 -16.91
CA ASN A 133 6.12 -1.93 -15.94
C ASN A 133 5.27 -1.24 -14.88
N VAL A 134 4.11 -0.72 -15.28
CA VAL A 134 3.17 -0.05 -14.36
C VAL A 134 2.47 -1.05 -13.44
N LEU A 135 2.06 -2.22 -13.95
CA LEU A 135 1.51 -3.30 -13.12
C LEU A 135 2.51 -3.74 -12.05
N VAL A 136 3.77 -4.00 -12.43
CA VAL A 136 4.83 -4.37 -11.48
C VAL A 136 5.07 -3.25 -10.46
N HIS A 137 5.09 -2.00 -10.90
CA HIS A 137 5.27 -0.86 -10.00
C HIS A 137 4.12 -0.76 -8.99
N MET A 138 2.87 -0.76 -9.44
CA MET A 138 1.71 -0.62 -8.56
C MET A 138 1.52 -1.81 -7.63
N LEU A 139 1.82 -3.04 -8.08
CA LEU A 139 1.86 -4.20 -7.19
C LEU A 139 2.93 -4.05 -6.11
N THR A 140 4.13 -3.58 -6.47
CA THR A 140 5.22 -3.34 -5.52
C THR A 140 4.88 -2.24 -4.52
N GLU A 141 4.35 -1.11 -5.00
CA GLU A 141 3.92 0.04 -4.19
C GLU A 141 2.85 -0.40 -3.17
N THR A 142 1.80 -1.07 -3.65
CA THR A 142 0.68 -1.50 -2.81
C THR A 142 1.13 -2.56 -1.80
N SER A 143 1.96 -3.53 -2.22
CA SER A 143 2.50 -4.56 -1.32
C SER A 143 3.41 -3.97 -0.24
N ARG A 144 4.22 -2.95 -0.58
CA ARG A 144 5.06 -2.24 0.38
C ARG A 144 4.22 -1.53 1.43
N HIS A 145 3.15 -0.84 1.00
CA HIS A 145 2.24 -0.16 1.92
C HIS A 145 1.35 -1.12 2.72
N ALA A 146 0.99 -2.28 2.17
CA ALA A 146 0.32 -3.33 2.92
C ALA A 146 1.20 -3.85 4.08
N GLY A 147 2.50 -4.06 3.83
CA GLY A 147 3.46 -4.41 4.89
C GLY A 147 3.64 -3.30 5.93
N HIS A 148 3.59 -2.03 5.54
CA HIS A 148 3.53 -0.93 6.51
C HIS A 148 2.24 -1.02 7.33
N ALA A 149 1.09 -1.20 6.68
CA ALA A 149 -0.22 -1.26 7.32
C ALA A 149 -0.33 -2.44 8.29
N ASP A 150 0.33 -3.58 8.02
CA ASP A 150 0.45 -4.70 8.97
C ASP A 150 1.08 -4.27 10.30
N ILE A 151 2.22 -3.59 10.25
CA ILE A 151 2.92 -3.13 11.46
C ILE A 151 2.12 -2.04 12.17
N LEU A 152 1.50 -1.13 11.42
CA LEU A 152 0.63 -0.11 12.01
C LEU A 152 -0.58 -0.73 12.71
N ARG A 153 -1.17 -1.75 12.11
CA ARG A 153 -2.30 -2.47 12.70
C ARG A 153 -1.89 -3.21 13.98
N GLU A 154 -0.75 -3.91 13.95
CA GLU A 154 -0.19 -4.57 15.13
C GLU A 154 0.02 -3.58 16.29
N GLN A 155 0.46 -2.34 16.01
CA GLN A 155 0.63 -1.30 17.03
C GLN A 155 -0.69 -0.76 17.60
N ILE A 156 -1.79 -0.85 16.86
CA ILE A 156 -3.10 -0.34 17.30
C ILE A 156 -3.77 -1.36 18.23
N ASP A 157 -3.91 -2.61 17.79
CA ASP A 157 -4.72 -3.61 18.50
C ASP A 157 -4.04 -4.98 18.64
N GLY A 158 -2.78 -5.12 18.23
CA GLY A 158 -2.03 -6.37 18.30
C GLY A 158 -2.41 -7.39 17.22
N THR A 159 -3.29 -7.05 16.27
CA THR A 159 -3.64 -7.95 15.16
C THR A 159 -2.46 -8.08 14.21
N VAL A 160 -1.98 -9.31 14.04
CA VAL A 160 -0.85 -9.64 13.16
C VAL A 160 -1.37 -10.27 11.87
N GLY A 161 -0.91 -9.76 10.71
CA GLY A 161 -0.92 -10.46 9.43
C GLY A 161 -2.27 -11.03 9.01
N VAL A 162 -3.19 -10.14 8.62
CA VAL A 162 -4.43 -10.54 7.95
C VAL A 162 -4.21 -10.41 6.45
N ASP A 163 -3.98 -11.51 5.75
CA ASP A 163 -4.30 -11.56 4.33
C ASP A 163 -5.81 -11.39 4.18
N GLY A 164 -6.30 -10.74 3.11
CA GLY A 164 -7.74 -10.47 2.92
C GLY A 164 -8.65 -11.71 2.92
N THR A 165 -8.06 -12.91 2.99
CA THR A 165 -8.68 -14.23 3.04
C THR A 165 -8.62 -14.91 4.43
N GLY A 166 -7.95 -14.32 5.43
CA GLY A 166 -7.81 -14.87 6.79
C GLY A 166 -6.95 -16.14 6.90
N THR A 167 -6.26 -16.51 5.82
CA THR A 167 -5.42 -17.72 5.69
C THR A 167 -4.10 -17.63 6.47
N GLY A 168 -3.74 -16.46 6.99
CA GLY A 168 -2.55 -16.21 7.80
C GLY A 168 -2.72 -16.34 9.31
N ARG A 169 -3.92 -16.62 9.83
CA ARG A 169 -4.19 -16.69 11.28
C ARG A 169 -3.54 -17.93 11.90
N GLN A 170 -2.23 -17.91 12.09
CA GLN A 170 -1.61 -18.80 13.07
C GLN A 170 -2.14 -18.38 14.43
N GLU A 171 -3.00 -19.21 15.02
CA GLU A 171 -3.53 -19.08 16.38
C GLU A 171 -2.38 -19.16 17.38
N LYS A 172 -1.65 -18.05 17.51
CA LYS A 172 -0.60 -17.84 18.49
C LYS A 172 -1.17 -16.91 19.56
N ASP A 173 -1.25 -17.41 20.78
CA ASP A 173 -1.75 -16.64 21.91
C ASP A 173 -0.73 -15.55 22.35
N ALA A 174 -1.15 -14.70 23.28
CA ALA A 174 -0.31 -13.63 23.81
C ALA A 174 0.98 -14.18 24.46
N ALA A 175 0.90 -15.33 25.13
CA ALA A 175 2.04 -15.97 25.79
C ALA A 175 3.10 -16.44 24.78
N PHE A 176 2.68 -16.98 23.63
CA PHE A 176 3.59 -17.31 22.54
C PHE A 176 4.33 -16.07 22.05
N TRP A 177 3.61 -14.96 21.79
CA TRP A 177 4.22 -13.73 21.28
C TRP A 177 5.16 -13.06 22.29
N GLU A 178 4.81 -13.06 23.57
CA GLU A 178 5.67 -12.55 24.64
C GLU A 178 6.98 -13.36 24.73
N ASN A 179 6.87 -14.69 24.75
CA ASN A 179 8.03 -15.57 24.77
C ASN A 179 8.91 -15.40 23.52
N ARG A 180 8.28 -15.26 22.35
CA ARG A 180 8.97 -15.01 21.08
C ARG A 180 9.72 -13.68 21.12
N ARG A 181 9.08 -12.60 21.59
CA ARG A 181 9.67 -11.27 21.74
C ARG A 181 10.86 -11.30 22.70
N ALA A 182 10.70 -11.92 23.87
CA ALA A 182 11.76 -12.04 24.86
C ALA A 182 12.98 -12.82 24.32
N LYS A 183 12.74 -13.87 23.50
CA LYS A 183 13.82 -14.61 22.83
C LYS A 183 14.58 -13.74 21.82
N VAL A 184 13.87 -12.96 21.00
CA VAL A 184 14.50 -12.01 20.05
C VAL A 184 15.32 -10.96 20.78
N GLU A 185 14.76 -10.38 21.84
CA GLU A 185 15.39 -9.34 22.63
C GLU A 185 16.70 -9.81 23.28
N ARG A 186 16.70 -11.00 23.88
CA ARG A 186 17.92 -11.60 24.44
C ARG A 186 19.01 -11.79 23.39
N ALA A 187 18.63 -12.28 22.20
CA ALA A 187 19.58 -12.47 21.10
C ALA A 187 20.15 -11.14 20.60
N ALA A 188 19.31 -10.10 20.45
CA ALA A 188 19.75 -8.77 20.04
C ALA A 188 20.74 -8.14 21.05
N ARG A 189 20.46 -8.26 22.36
CA ARG A 189 21.35 -7.79 23.42
C ARG A 189 22.69 -8.53 23.43
N ALA A 190 22.67 -9.85 23.29
CA ALA A 190 23.88 -10.66 23.22
C ALA A 190 24.76 -10.27 22.00
N ALA A 191 24.14 -10.04 20.84
CA ALA A 191 24.86 -9.60 19.64
C ALA A 191 25.48 -8.19 19.81
N GLY A 192 24.79 -7.27 20.49
CA GLY A 192 25.31 -5.93 20.80
C GLY A 192 26.48 -5.96 21.79
N ALA A 193 26.41 -6.82 22.81
CA ALA A 193 27.47 -6.98 23.81
C ALA A 193 28.74 -7.66 23.25
N ALA A 194 28.64 -8.40 22.14
CA ALA A 194 29.74 -9.14 21.53
C ALA A 194 30.64 -8.31 20.60
N ARG A 195 30.41 -7.00 20.43
CA ARG A 195 31.31 -6.12 19.67
C ARG A 195 32.35 -5.46 20.58
N PRO A 196 33.66 -5.72 20.42
CA PRO A 196 34.69 -4.82 20.92
C PRO A 196 34.64 -3.52 20.12
N GLU A 197 34.83 -2.39 20.79
CA GLU A 197 35.05 -1.09 20.15
C GLU A 197 36.33 -1.14 19.30
N THR A 198 36.20 -1.24 17.99
CA THR A 198 37.22 -0.79 17.03
C THR A 198 36.56 -0.38 15.72
N VAL A 199 36.27 0.90 15.57
CA VAL A 199 36.61 1.73 14.40
C VAL A 199 36.97 3.11 14.93
#